data_AF-A0A1S8WNB0-F1
#
_entry.id   AF-A0A1S8WNB0-F1
#
_cell.length_a   1.000
_cell.length_b   1.000
_cell.length_c   1.000
_cell.angle_alpha   90.00
_cell.angle_beta   90.00
_cell.angle_gamma   90.00
#
_symmetry.space_group_name_H-M   'P 1'
#
loop_
_entity.id
_entity.type
_entity.pdbx_description
1 polymer ?
#
loop_
_entity_poly.entity_id
_entity_poly.type
_entity_poly.pdbx_seq_one_letter_code
_entity_poly.pdbx_strand_id
1 'polypeptide(L)'
;MQQFIQRTYYDKLPLQGNLYPVTCAAFVEGFPEVRTDQRPVSDEDPHIRLTLLTAHAHGVTSTNAGELMVWLDRRTPQDDDRGLDSPL
;
A
#
# COMPACT_ATOMS: atom_id res chain seq x y z
N MET A 1 21.78 4.31 -4.99
CA MET A 1 20.90 5.28 -4.31
C MET A 1 19.51 4.67 -4.28
N GLN A 2 18.87 4.59 -3.11
CA GLN A 2 17.51 4.06 -2.99
C GLN A 2 16.52 5.20 -3.26
N GLN A 3 15.50 4.95 -4.08
CA GLN A 3 14.55 5.96 -4.54
C GLN A 3 13.11 5.52 -4.28
N PHE A 4 12.24 6.49 -3.97
CA PHE A 4 10.80 6.28 -3.98
C PHE A 4 10.23 6.52 -5.38
N ILE A 5 9.24 5.72 -5.77
CA ILE A 5 8.52 5.86 -7.03
C ILE A 5 7.05 6.08 -6.71
N GLN A 6 6.47 7.15 -7.25
CA GLN A 6 5.05 7.43 -7.09
C GLN A 6 4.22 6.34 -7.79
N ARG A 7 3.21 5.83 -7.09
CA ARG A 7 2.23 4.87 -7.61
C ARG A 7 0.85 5.51 -7.59
N THR A 8 0.03 5.15 -8.57
CA THR A 8 -1.37 5.55 -8.67
C THR A 8 -2.20 4.27 -8.71
N TYR A 9 -3.22 4.21 -7.87
CA TYR A 9 -4.21 3.14 -7.94
C TYR A 9 -5.09 3.36 -9.17
N TYR A 10 -5.28 2.31 -9.97
CA TYR A 10 -6.13 2.36 -11.16
C TYR A 10 -7.30 1.39 -11.02
N ASP A 11 -8.52 1.92 -10.93
CA ASP A 11 -9.76 1.11 -10.81
C ASP A 11 -10.01 0.19 -12.00
N LYS A 12 -9.46 0.54 -13.17
CA LYS A 12 -9.53 -0.31 -14.37
C LYS A 12 -8.67 -1.58 -14.28
N LEU A 13 -7.75 -1.64 -13.31
CA LEU A 13 -6.92 -2.82 -13.06
C LEU A 13 -7.51 -3.58 -11.86
N PRO A 14 -7.45 -4.92 -11.86
CA PRO A 14 -7.83 -5.68 -10.68
C PRO A 14 -6.84 -5.40 -9.53
N LEU A 15 -7.21 -5.75 -8.30
CA LEU A 15 -6.41 -5.48 -7.09
C LEU A 15 -4.94 -5.90 -7.24
N GLN A 16 -4.69 -7.11 -7.76
CA GLN A 16 -3.34 -7.62 -7.97
C GLN A 16 -2.50 -6.81 -8.97
N GLY A 17 -3.14 -6.07 -9.89
CA GLY A 17 -2.47 -5.14 -10.81
C GLY A 17 -2.03 -3.83 -10.15
N ASN A 18 -2.54 -3.54 -8.94
CA ASN A 18 -2.17 -2.39 -8.11
C ASN A 18 -1.30 -2.79 -6.91
N LEU A 19 -0.82 -4.03 -6.85
CA LEU A 19 0.10 -4.51 -5.81
C LEU A 19 1.55 -4.24 -6.23
N TYR A 20 2.30 -3.53 -5.40
CA TYR A 20 3.69 -3.14 -5.68
C TYR A 20 4.64 -3.70 -4.62
N PRO A 21 5.93 -3.92 -4.95
CA PRO A 21 6.92 -4.33 -3.97
C PRO A 21 7.27 -3.18 -3.02
N VAL A 22 7.25 -3.43 -1.72
CA VAL A 22 7.88 -2.60 -0.69
C VAL A 22 9.09 -3.33 -0.11
N THR A 23 10.29 -2.86 -0.43
CA THR A 23 11.53 -3.49 0.02
C THR A 23 12.09 -2.90 1.32
N CYS A 24 11.82 -1.62 1.59
CA CYS A 24 12.31 -0.92 2.79
C CYS A 24 11.28 0.07 3.34
N ALA A 25 10.55 0.78 2.49
CA ALA A 25 9.59 1.79 2.91
C ALA A 25 8.50 2.06 1.87
N ALA A 26 7.31 2.43 2.35
CA ALA A 26 6.20 2.96 1.57
C ALA A 26 5.52 4.09 2.36
N PHE A 27 4.92 5.06 1.69
CA PHE A 27 4.19 6.13 2.37
C PHE A 27 2.94 6.55 1.60
N VAL A 28 1.98 7.09 2.34
CA VAL A 28 0.87 7.89 1.83
C VAL A 28 0.92 9.26 2.49
N GLU A 29 0.48 10.29 1.78
CA GLU A 29 0.44 11.65 2.29
C GLU A 29 -0.68 12.46 1.66
N GLY A 30 -1.14 13.48 2.37
CA GLY A 30 -2.22 14.35 1.92
C GLY A 30 -2.80 15.19 3.04
N PHE A 31 -3.91 15.85 2.75
CA PHE A 31 -4.69 16.58 3.74
C PHE A 31 -5.69 15.62 4.43
N PRO A 32 -5.90 15.76 5.75
CA PRO A 32 -6.86 14.93 6.45
C PRO A 32 -8.29 15.21 5.95
N GLU A 33 -9.02 14.17 5.51
CA GLU A 33 -10.45 14.29 5.18
C GLU A 33 -11.34 14.32 6.44
N VAL A 34 -10.83 13.78 7.54
CA VAL A 34 -11.50 13.74 8.84
C VAL A 34 -10.50 14.08 9.93
N ARG A 35 -10.85 15.03 10.80
CA ARG A 35 -10.05 15.34 11.99
C ARG A 35 -10.37 14.38 13.13
N THR A 36 -9.37 14.00 13.91
CA THR A 36 -9.54 13.15 15.11
C THR A 36 -10.45 13.79 16.17
N ASP A 37 -10.52 15.12 16.18
CA ASP A 37 -11.38 15.93 17.08
C ASP A 37 -12.80 16.18 16.52
N GLN A 38 -13.16 15.55 15.40
CA GLN A 38 -14.47 15.63 14.73
C GLN A 38 -14.89 17.04 14.29
N ARG A 39 -13.97 18.02 14.27
CA ARG A 39 -14.25 19.33 13.66
C ARG A 39 -14.19 19.24 12.13
N PRO A 40 -14.86 20.17 11.41
CA PRO A 40 -14.70 20.29 9.97
C PRO A 40 -13.23 20.51 9.61
N VAL A 41 -12.79 19.87 8.52
CA VAL A 41 -11.49 20.13 7.91
C VAL A 41 -11.48 21.57 7.40
N SER A 42 -10.36 22.25 7.60
CA SER A 42 -10.09 23.63 7.22
C SER A 42 -8.91 23.70 6.26
N ASP A 43 -8.81 24.76 5.47
CA ASP A 43 -7.66 24.99 4.58
C ASP A 43 -6.34 25.24 5.35
N GLU A 44 -6.42 25.45 6.67
CA GLU A 44 -5.27 25.55 7.58
C GLU A 44 -4.79 24.18 8.08
N ASP A 45 -5.48 23.09 7.74
CA ASP A 45 -5.08 21.76 8.17
C ASP A 45 -3.74 21.35 7.58
N PRO A 46 -2.83 20.78 8.39
CA PRO A 46 -1.50 20.45 7.94
C PRO A 46 -1.55 19.27 6.96
N HIS A 47 -0.62 19.29 6.01
CA HIS A 47 -0.32 18.13 5.20
C HIS A 47 0.37 17.04 6.05
N ILE A 48 -0.18 15.83 6.06
CA ILE A 48 0.27 14.72 6.92
C ILE A 48 0.86 13.61 6.04
N ARG A 49 1.93 12.97 6.52
CA ARG A 49 2.53 11.78 5.92
C ARG A 49 2.54 10.62 6.91
N LEU A 50 2.07 9.46 6.46
CA LEU A 50 2.25 8.18 7.13
C LEU A 50 3.30 7.36 6.36
N THR A 51 4.43 7.04 7.00
CA THR A 51 5.48 6.19 6.40
C THR A 51 5.56 4.86 7.12
N LEU A 52 5.41 3.78 6.36
CA LEU A 52 5.68 2.41 6.80
C LEU A 52 7.13 2.06 6.47
N LEU A 53 7.90 1.62 7.47
CA LEU A 53 9.21 1.02 7.30
C LEU A 53 9.10 -0.50 7.44
N THR A 54 9.73 -1.26 6.54
CA THR A 54 9.70 -2.73 6.56
C THR A 54 11.10 -3.30 6.75
N ALA A 55 11.21 -4.32 7.61
CA ALA A 55 12.45 -5.07 7.81
C ALA A 55 12.73 -6.07 6.67
N HIS A 56 11.68 -6.49 5.97
CA HIS A 56 11.73 -7.44 4.86
C HIS A 56 10.84 -6.97 3.70
N ALA A 57 11.02 -7.55 2.52
CA ALA A 57 10.24 -7.22 1.35
C ALA A 57 8.82 -7.81 1.43
N HIS A 58 7.81 -6.99 1.15
CA HIS A 58 6.40 -7.39 1.13
C HIS A 58 5.69 -6.82 -0.11
N GLY A 59 4.46 -7.28 -0.35
CA GLY A 59 3.54 -6.61 -1.26
C GLY A 59 2.77 -5.51 -0.53
N VAL A 60 2.61 -4.34 -1.15
CA VAL A 60 1.82 -3.22 -0.61
C VAL A 60 0.91 -2.61 -1.67
N THR A 61 -0.23 -2.10 -1.23
CA THR A 61 -1.11 -1.25 -2.05
C THR A 61 -1.82 -0.22 -1.17
N SER A 62 -2.56 0.69 -1.80
CA SER A 62 -3.41 1.70 -1.17
C SER A 62 -4.66 1.80 -2.05
N THR A 63 -5.78 1.24 -1.58
CA THR A 63 -7.04 1.18 -2.35
C THR A 63 -7.88 2.43 -2.14
N ASN A 64 -7.79 3.04 -0.97
CA ASN A 64 -8.42 4.31 -0.62
C ASN A 64 -7.38 5.36 -0.20
N ALA A 65 -7.75 6.64 -0.22
CA ALA A 65 -6.90 7.68 0.31
C ALA A 65 -6.62 7.45 1.80
N GLY A 66 -5.36 7.62 2.22
CA GLY A 66 -4.95 7.55 3.63
C GLY A 66 -4.70 6.14 4.19
N GLU A 67 -4.84 5.08 3.40
CA GLU A 67 -4.54 3.70 3.85
C GLU A 67 -3.31 3.09 3.18
N LEU A 68 -2.69 2.15 3.88
CA LEU A 68 -1.67 1.24 3.34
C LEU A 68 -2.07 -0.20 3.72
N MET A 69 -2.19 -1.07 2.73
CA MET A 69 -2.47 -2.49 2.91
C MET A 69 -1.22 -3.30 2.59
N VAL A 70 -0.77 -4.13 3.53
CA VAL A 70 0.50 -4.88 3.43
C VAL A 70 0.22 -6.38 3.51
N TRP A 71 0.75 -7.14 2.56
CA TRP A 71 0.67 -8.60 2.55
C TRP A 71 1.80 -9.17 3.38
N LEU A 72 1.47 -9.70 4.56
CA LEU A 72 2.46 -10.26 5.50
C LEU A 72 2.86 -11.69 5.14
N ASP A 73 1.88 -12.51 4.74
CA ASP A 73 2.10 -13.91 4.38
C ASP A 73 1.00 -14.39 3.41
N ARG A 74 1.22 -15.51 2.74
CA ARG A 74 0.22 -16.18 1.91
C ARG A 74 0.37 -17.69 2.03
N ARG A 75 -0.75 -18.40 2.01
CA ARG A 75 -0.81 -19.86 1.88
C ARG A 75 -1.82 -20.18 0.78
N THR A 76 -1.43 -20.97 -0.21
CA THR A 76 -2.28 -21.33 -1.34
C THR A 76 -2.27 -22.85 -1.56
N PRO A 77 -3.43 -23.51 -1.51
CA PRO A 77 -3.51 -24.97 -1.59
C PRO A 77 -3.31 -25.53 -3.00
N GLN A 78 -3.11 -24.67 -4.00
CA GLN A 78 -2.99 -25.02 -5.42
C GLN A 78 -1.71 -24.41 -6.00
N ASP A 79 -1.11 -25.12 -6.96
CA ASP A 79 -0.02 -24.62 -7.81
C ASP A 79 -0.54 -23.52 -8.77
N ASP A 80 0.34 -22.67 -9.27
CA ASP A 80 0.01 -21.55 -10.16
C ASP A 80 0.37 -21.79 -11.64
N ASP A 81 0.71 -23.03 -12.00
CA ASP A 81 1.11 -23.48 -13.34
C ASP A 81 2.31 -22.68 -13.88
N ARG A 82 3.31 -22.46 -13.02
CA ARG A 82 4.58 -21.78 -13.38
C ARG A 82 5.82 -22.64 -13.15
N GLY A 83 5.64 -23.95 -12.96
CA GLY A 83 6.72 -24.95 -12.95
C GLY A 83 7.32 -25.25 -11.59
N LEU A 84 6.67 -24.80 -10.50
CA LEU A 84 7.02 -25.23 -9.15
C LEU A 84 6.35 -26.58 -8.80
N ASP A 85 5.22 -26.90 -9.44
CA ASP A 85 4.43 -28.12 -9.29
C ASP A 85 4.09 -28.44 -7.82
N SER A 86 3.90 -27.41 -6.99
CA SER A 86 3.55 -27.55 -5.58
C SER A 86 2.81 -26.34 -5.02
N PRO A 87 1.92 -26.54 -4.02
CA PRO A 87 1.26 -25.43 -3.32
C PRO A 87 2.25 -24.64 -2.47
N LEU A 88 1.83 -23.43 -2.05
CA LEU A 88 2.59 -22.56 -1.15
C LEU A 88 2.02 -22.57 0.28
#